data_AF-A0A966DRX4-F1
#
_entry.id   AF-A0A966DRX4-F1
#
_cell.length_a   1.000
_cell.length_b   1.000
_cell.length_c   1.000
_cell.angle_alpha   90.00
_cell.angle_beta   90.00
_cell.angle_gamma   90.00
#
_symmetry.space_group_name_H-M   'P 1'
#
loop_
_entity.id
_entity.type
_entity.pdbx_description
1 polymer ?
#
loop_
_entity_poly.entity_id
_entity_poly.type
_entity_poly.pdbx_seq_one_letter_code
_entity_poly.pdbx_strand_id
1 'polypeptide(L)'
;MNFNNLIVIFFLLTVFTGCTRTQETYYANGAKSSAITYRNGTPTGEATFWHPNGALMQKNTYENGMVSGRLTRWHPNGNKELEEEYEN
;
A
#
# COMPACT_ATOMS: atom_id res chain seq x y z
N MET A 1 11.47 28.41 32.50
CA MET A 1 11.34 27.41 31.42
C MET A 1 9.90 27.43 30.97
N ASN A 2 9.62 27.91 29.75
CA ASN A 2 8.26 28.19 29.27
C ASN A 2 7.67 27.01 28.52
N PHE A 3 6.39 26.73 28.80
CA PHE A 3 5.56 25.67 28.18
C PHE A 3 5.59 25.71 26.63
N ASN A 4 5.82 26.90 26.05
CA ASN A 4 5.95 27.12 24.61
C ASN A 4 7.16 26.45 23.95
N ASN A 5 8.22 26.12 24.70
CA ASN A 5 9.37 25.41 24.15
C ASN A 5 9.16 23.88 24.10
N LEU A 6 8.20 23.33 24.84
CA LEU A 6 7.92 21.87 24.86
C LEU A 6 6.99 21.45 23.70
N ILE A 7 6.05 22.32 23.30
CA ILE A 7 5.11 22.07 22.19
C ILE A 7 5.80 22.11 20.83
N VAL A 8 6.78 23.00 20.63
CA VAL A 8 7.56 23.10 19.38
C VAL A 8 8.48 21.88 19.20
N ILE A 9 8.99 21.29 20.29
CA ILE A 9 9.81 20.07 20.26
C ILE A 9 8.95 18.83 19.92
N PHE A 10 7.69 18.78 20.34
CA PHE A 10 6.76 17.70 19.99
C PHE A 10 6.36 17.70 18.51
N PHE A 11 6.29 18.88 17.87
CA PHE A 11 6.01 19.00 16.43
C PHE A 11 7.21 18.64 15.53
N LEU A 12 8.45 18.71 16.06
CA LEU A 12 9.66 18.32 15.33
C LEU A 12 9.98 16.83 15.43
N LEU A 13 9.43 16.10 16.42
CA LEU A 13 9.72 14.68 16.64
C LEU A 13 8.78 13.71 15.91
N THR A 14 7.66 14.17 15.35
CA THR A 14 6.73 13.29 14.62
C THR A 14 7.05 13.17 13.13
N VAL A 15 7.99 13.95 12.59
CA VAL A 15 8.33 13.92 11.15
C VAL A 15 9.20 12.71 10.77
N PHE A 16 9.53 11.83 11.71
CA PHE A 16 10.22 10.56 11.46
C PHE A 16 9.30 9.34 11.39
N THR A 17 7.99 9.53 11.16
CA THR A 17 7.19 8.43 10.60
C THR A 17 7.74 8.14 9.21
N GLY A 18 8.52 7.05 9.09
CA GLY A 18 9.36 6.75 7.93
C GLY A 18 8.65 7.03 6.60
N CYS A 19 9.34 7.75 5.71
CA CYS A 19 8.81 8.19 4.42
C CYS A 19 8.22 6.98 3.67
N THR A 20 6.88 6.94 3.56
CA THR A 20 6.20 5.97 2.72
C THR A 20 6.13 6.52 1.31
N ARG A 21 6.53 5.71 0.33
CA ARG A 21 6.42 6.02 -1.09
C ARG A 21 5.47 5.04 -1.74
N THR A 22 4.43 5.53 -2.40
CA THR A 22 3.63 4.72 -3.31
C THR A 22 4.31 4.68 -4.66
N GLN A 23 4.58 3.48 -5.14
CA GLN A 23 5.09 3.25 -6.48
C GLN A 23 3.95 2.74 -7.36
N GLU A 24 3.77 3.38 -8.50
CA GLU A 24 2.84 2.95 -9.52
C GLU A 24 3.61 2.40 -10.72
N THR A 25 3.09 1.33 -11.30
CA THR A 25 3.59 0.78 -12.57
C THR A 25 2.47 0.78 -13.59
N TYR A 26 2.87 0.77 -14.86
CA TYR A 26 1.97 0.87 -16.00
C TYR A 26 2.30 -0.20 -17.02
N TYR A 27 1.26 -0.73 -17.66
CA TYR A 27 1.38 -1.55 -18.85
C TYR A 27 1.86 -0.74 -20.05
N ALA A 28 2.32 -1.42 -21.10
CA ALA A 28 2.79 -0.78 -22.33
C ALA A 28 1.70 0.07 -23.02
N ASN A 29 0.42 -0.23 -22.78
CA ASN A 29 -0.72 0.55 -23.27
C ASN A 29 -1.02 1.80 -22.43
N GLY A 30 -0.25 2.08 -21.38
CA GLY A 30 -0.44 3.21 -20.46
C GLY A 30 -1.48 2.97 -19.36
N ALA A 31 -2.13 1.81 -19.31
CA ALA A 31 -3.03 1.45 -18.21
C ALA A 31 -2.22 1.16 -16.94
N LYS A 32 -2.72 1.57 -15.77
CA LYS A 32 -2.10 1.28 -14.47
C LYS A 32 -2.08 -0.24 -14.24
N SER A 33 -0.93 -0.80 -13.89
CA SER A 33 -0.77 -2.24 -13.60
C SER A 33 -0.69 -2.54 -12.12
N SER A 34 -0.02 -1.69 -11.33
CA SER A 34 0.03 -1.83 -9.89
C SER A 34 0.24 -0.50 -9.17
N ALA A 35 -0.14 -0.46 -7.90
CA ALA A 35 0.11 0.61 -6.95
C ALA A 35 0.44 -0.05 -5.62
N ILE A 36 1.69 0.08 -5.18
CA ILE A 36 2.20 -0.57 -3.97
C ILE A 36 2.87 0.50 -3.12
N THR A 37 2.54 0.53 -1.83
CA THR A 37 3.19 1.42 -0.88
C THR A 37 4.41 0.73 -0.27
N TYR A 38 5.51 1.48 -0.15
CA TYR A 38 6.78 1.02 0.41
C TYR A 38 7.20 1.96 1.53
N ARG A 39 7.77 1.40 2.61
CA ARG A 39 8.46 2.14 3.66
C ARG A 39 9.90 1.64 3.71
N ASN A 40 10.85 2.54 3.49
CA ASN A 40 12.28 2.21 3.48
C ASN A 40 12.65 1.03 2.55
N GLY A 41 11.96 0.89 1.41
CA GLY A 41 12.19 -0.18 0.44
C GLY A 41 11.38 -1.46 0.69
N THR A 42 10.70 -1.59 1.82
CA THR A 42 9.86 -2.75 2.15
C THR A 42 8.39 -2.46 1.85
N PRO A 43 7.67 -3.34 1.13
CA PRO A 43 6.23 -3.20 0.92
C PRO A 43 5.47 -3.07 2.25
N THR A 44 4.58 -2.09 2.33
CA THR A 44 3.72 -1.86 3.50
C THR A 44 2.44 -1.14 3.11
N GLY A 45 1.34 -1.43 3.78
CA GLY A 45 0.03 -0.85 3.50
C GLY A 45 -0.64 -1.50 2.30
N GLU A 46 -1.62 -0.81 1.71
CA GLU A 46 -2.39 -1.36 0.60
C GLU A 46 -1.53 -1.54 -0.66
N ALA A 47 -1.72 -2.68 -1.31
CA ALA A 47 -1.26 -2.98 -2.64
C ALA A 47 -2.46 -3.32 -3.52
N THR A 48 -2.52 -2.68 -4.69
CA THR A 48 -3.56 -2.91 -5.68
C THR A 48 -2.91 -3.23 -7.01
N PHE A 49 -3.48 -4.21 -7.70
CA PHE A 49 -3.07 -4.65 -9.02
C PHE A 49 -4.28 -4.65 -9.93
N TRP A 50 -4.06 -4.29 -11.19
CA TRP A 50 -5.10 -4.22 -12.22
C TRP A 50 -4.72 -5.07 -13.41
N HIS A 51 -5.71 -5.56 -14.13
CA HIS A 51 -5.57 -6.19 -15.43
C HIS A 51 -5.29 -5.14 -16.52
N PRO A 52 -4.78 -5.52 -17.71
CA PRO A 52 -4.52 -4.59 -18.81
C PRO A 52 -5.74 -3.80 -19.30
N ASN A 53 -6.95 -4.30 -19.04
CA ASN A 53 -8.22 -3.64 -19.32
C ASN A 53 -8.65 -2.64 -18.23
N GLY A 54 -7.85 -2.45 -17.18
CA GLY A 54 -8.15 -1.59 -16.03
C GLY A 54 -9.05 -2.22 -14.97
N ALA A 55 -9.50 -3.47 -15.14
CA ALA A 55 -10.27 -4.18 -14.13
C ALA A 55 -9.37 -4.51 -12.92
N LEU A 56 -9.96 -4.51 -11.73
CA LEU A 56 -9.23 -4.90 -10.52
C LEU A 56 -8.79 -6.36 -10.65
N MET A 57 -7.49 -6.62 -10.45
CA MET A 57 -6.92 -7.96 -10.51
C MET A 57 -6.69 -8.50 -9.11
N GLN A 58 -6.09 -7.71 -8.23
CA GLN A 58 -5.78 -8.13 -6.87
C GLN A 58 -5.74 -6.93 -5.93
N LYS A 59 -6.19 -7.13 -4.69
CA LYS A 59 -6.05 -6.17 -3.61
C LYS A 59 -5.64 -6.94 -2.36
N ASN A 60 -4.58 -6.47 -1.71
CA ASN A 60 -4.09 -7.01 -0.46
C ASN A 60 -3.37 -5.93 0.34
N THR A 61 -3.09 -6.20 1.61
CA THR A 61 -2.27 -5.32 2.45
C THR A 61 -0.93 -6.01 2.73
N TYR A 62 0.14 -5.23 2.80
CA TYR A 62 1.44 -5.69 3.24
C TYR A 62 1.78 -5.14 4.62
N GLU A 63 2.36 -5.98 5.47
CA GLU A 63 2.96 -5.61 6.74
C GLU A 63 4.36 -6.21 6.81
N ASN A 64 5.38 -5.35 6.98
CA ASN A 64 6.79 -5.76 7.00
C ASN A 64 7.22 -6.63 5.79
N GLY A 65 6.62 -6.37 4.62
CA GLY A 65 6.90 -7.10 3.38
C GLY A 65 6.12 -8.41 3.21
N MET A 66 5.34 -8.83 4.19
CA MET A 66 4.47 -10.01 4.12
C MET A 66 3.02 -9.60 3.87
N VAL A 67 2.25 -10.44 3.19
CA VAL A 67 0.81 -10.20 3.03
C VAL A 67 0.15 -10.33 4.40
N SER A 68 -0.64 -9.32 4.78
CA SER A 68 -1.35 -9.25 6.06
C SER A 68 -2.80 -8.85 5.78
N GLY A 69 -3.73 -9.46 6.51
CA GLY A 69 -5.17 -9.32 6.35
C GLY A 69 -5.69 -9.93 5.05
N ARG A 70 -6.77 -9.34 4.53
CA ARG A 70 -7.48 -9.85 3.37
C ARG A 70 -6.70 -9.71 2.06
N LEU A 71 -6.48 -10.83 1.39
CA LEU A 71 -6.12 -10.91 -0.03
C LEU A 71 -7.37 -11.27 -0.83
N THR A 72 -7.66 -10.47 -1.84
CA THR A 72 -8.72 -10.78 -2.81
C THR A 72 -8.17 -10.68 -4.22
N ARG A 73 -8.48 -11.67 -5.05
CA ARG A 73 -8.16 -11.70 -6.47
C ARG A 73 -9.43 -11.81 -7.29
N TRP A 74 -9.44 -11.15 -8.45
CA TRP A 74 -10.55 -11.14 -9.37
C TRP A 74 -10.10 -11.49 -10.78
N HIS A 75 -10.97 -12.18 -11.49
CA HIS A 75 -10.86 -12.38 -12.92
C HIS A 75 -11.08 -11.05 -13.69
N PRO A 76 -10.66 -10.96 -14.97
CA PRO A 76 -10.85 -9.74 -15.78
C PRO A 76 -12.31 -9.30 -15.96
N ASN A 77 -13.27 -10.20 -15.70
CA ASN A 77 -14.72 -9.93 -15.74
C ASN A 77 -15.26 -9.36 -14.41
N GLY A 78 -14.41 -9.21 -13.38
CA GLY A 78 -14.79 -8.71 -12.05
C GLY A 78 -15.32 -9.78 -11.09
N ASN A 79 -15.43 -11.04 -11.50
CA ASN A 79 -15.81 -12.12 -10.59
C ASN A 79 -14.63 -12.46 -9.66
N LYS A 80 -14.94 -12.71 -8.38
CA LYS A 80 -13.92 -13.16 -7.41
C LYS A 80 -13.35 -14.50 -7.87
N GLU A 81 -12.03 -14.54 -7.96
CA GLU A 81 -11.24 -15.75 -8.20
C GLU A 81 -10.85 -16.39 -6.87
N LEU A 82 -10.41 -15.56 -5.91
CA LEU A 82 -9.88 -15.98 -4.63
C LEU A 82 -10.15 -14.92 -3.57
N GLU A 83 -10.45 -15.35 -2.35
CA GLU A 83 -10.44 -14.51 -1.17
C GLU A 83 -9.87 -15.32 -0.01
N GLU A 84 -8.81 -14.81 0.60
CA GLU A 84 -8.08 -15.42 1.71
C GLU A 84 -7.80 -14.36 2.77
N GLU A 85 -7.85 -14.74 4.04
CA GLU A 85 -7.48 -13.87 5.15
C GLU A 85 -6.16 -14.37 5.74
N TYR A 86 -5.17 -13.48 5.82
CA TYR A 86 -3.86 -13.79 6.40
C TYR A 86 -3.75 -13.10 7.75
N GLU A 87 -3.76 -13.87 8.84
CA GLU A 87 -3.35 -13.38 10.16
C GLU A 87 -1.85 -13.61 10.31
N ASN A 88 -1.13 -12.55 10.69
CA ASN A 88 0.32 -12.55 10.84
C ASN A 88 0.71 -12.76 12.31
#